data_AF-A0A6L4Y7P0-F1
#
_entry.id   AF-A0A6L4Y7P0-F1
#
_cell.length_a   1.000
_cell.length_b   1.000
_cell.length_c   1.000
_cell.angle_alpha   90.00
_cell.angle_beta   90.00
_cell.angle_gamma   90.00
#
_symmetry.space_group_name_H-M   'P 1'
#
loop_
_entity.id
_entity.type
_entity.pdbx_description
1 polymer ?
#
loop_
_entity_poly.entity_id
_entity_poly.type
_entity_poly.pdbx_seq_one_letter_code
_entity_poly.pdbx_strand_id
1 'polypeptide(L)'
;MRRATGLSSGEFLKEYTIPLLADEGLPLVVLKMMDDKNKICPFVTSDGCKVYQDRPWSCRMYPVFPSSSGEEGFIIKEGDSCLGCKEEKWWTIEGWKKDQGIDIYDKMNESYEEITLHDYFLKGNKLDPGKSKMLYMACYDLDEFKRFLFETRFFDVYDVERGIVERVKEDGGELLSFGYKWVRFNIFGEDTLRPKDKVFDNILQAKRKE
;
A
#
# COMPACT_ATOMS: atom_id res chain seq x y z
N MET A 1 3.78 2.11 10.03
CA MET A 1 5.14 1.90 10.56
C MET A 1 5.94 3.18 10.56
N ARG A 2 6.21 3.77 9.39
CA ARG A 2 6.99 5.02 9.23
C ARG A 2 6.66 6.14 10.22
N ARG A 3 5.38 6.38 10.51
CA ARG A 3 4.96 7.43 11.46
C ARG A 3 5.67 7.33 12.82
N ALA A 4 5.86 6.11 13.33
CA ALA A 4 6.54 5.89 14.61
C ALA A 4 8.06 6.16 14.56
N THR A 5 8.67 6.22 13.37
CA THR A 5 10.11 6.49 13.22
C THR A 5 10.41 7.97 12.95
N GLY A 6 9.40 8.77 12.59
CA GLY A 6 9.57 10.18 12.22
C GLY A 6 10.32 10.40 10.91
N LEU A 7 10.60 9.33 10.15
CA LEU A 7 11.33 9.39 8.87
C LEU A 7 10.40 9.74 7.71
N SER A 8 10.97 10.32 6.65
CA SER A 8 10.30 10.37 5.35
C SER A 8 10.15 8.97 4.74
N SER A 9 9.30 8.85 3.73
CA SER A 9 8.98 7.61 3.02
C SER A 9 10.25 6.98 2.45
N GLY A 10 11.01 7.76 1.69
CA GLY A 10 12.29 7.33 1.11
C GLY A 10 13.32 6.92 2.17
N GLU A 11 13.45 7.65 3.28
CA GLU A 11 14.35 7.28 4.37
C GLU A 11 13.94 5.96 5.03
N PHE A 12 12.65 5.81 5.38
CA PHE A 12 12.13 4.58 5.96
C PHE A 12 12.31 3.38 5.03
N LEU A 13 12.01 3.55 3.74
CA LEU A 13 12.17 2.51 2.73
C LEU A 13 13.64 2.09 2.61
N LYS A 14 14.57 3.06 2.56
CA LYS A 14 16.00 2.80 2.46
C LYS A 14 16.56 2.08 3.69
N GLU A 15 16.13 2.46 4.88
CA GLU A 15 16.68 1.95 6.14
C GLU A 15 16.08 0.60 6.54
N TYR A 16 14.75 0.47 6.47
CA TYR A 16 14.01 -0.64 7.06
C TYR A 16 13.41 -1.62 6.06
N THR A 17 13.61 -1.46 4.75
CA THR A 17 12.98 -2.33 3.76
C THR A 17 13.93 -2.87 2.71
N ILE A 18 13.47 -3.92 2.01
CA ILE A 18 14.10 -4.48 0.83
C ILE A 18 13.07 -4.40 -0.30
N PRO A 19 13.34 -3.64 -1.38
CA PRO A 19 12.50 -3.67 -2.56
C PRO A 19 12.77 -4.96 -3.37
N LEU A 20 11.70 -5.60 -3.81
CA LEU A 20 11.69 -6.75 -4.69
C LEU A 20 10.86 -6.40 -5.93
N LEU A 21 11.09 -7.11 -7.02
CA LEU A 21 10.33 -6.97 -8.25
C LEU A 21 9.84 -8.36 -8.65
N ALA A 22 8.52 -8.53 -8.77
CA ALA A 22 7.94 -9.77 -9.30
C ALA A 22 8.18 -9.90 -10.80
N ASP A 23 7.97 -11.09 -11.34
CA ASP A 23 8.16 -11.38 -12.76
C ASP A 23 7.24 -10.55 -13.67
N GLU A 24 6.09 -10.11 -13.15
CA GLU A 24 5.12 -9.23 -13.80
C GLU A 24 5.55 -7.75 -13.77
N GLY A 25 6.67 -7.42 -13.13
CA GLY A 25 7.14 -6.05 -12.94
C GLY A 25 6.43 -5.32 -11.78
N LEU A 26 5.70 -6.03 -10.92
CA LEU A 26 5.09 -5.47 -9.72
C LEU A 26 6.16 -5.27 -8.62
N PRO A 27 6.39 -4.04 -8.13
CA PRO A 27 7.24 -3.82 -6.98
C PRO A 27 6.59 -4.32 -5.68
N LEU A 28 7.36 -5.08 -4.91
CA LEU A 28 7.02 -5.48 -3.55
C LEU A 28 8.02 -4.89 -2.57
N VAL A 29 7.55 -4.46 -1.40
CA VAL A 29 8.40 -3.96 -0.33
C VAL A 29 8.26 -4.86 0.87
N VAL A 30 9.37 -5.48 1.29
CA VAL A 30 9.40 -6.34 2.48
C VAL A 30 10.23 -5.69 3.58
N LEU A 31 9.85 -5.94 4.83
CA LEU A 31 10.61 -5.46 5.97
C LEU A 31 11.99 -6.12 6.00
N LYS A 32 13.03 -5.32 6.17
CA LYS A 32 14.41 -5.78 6.35
C LYS A 32 14.56 -6.29 7.78
N MET A 33 14.53 -7.61 7.94
CA MET A 33 14.80 -8.27 9.22
C MET A 33 16.28 -8.14 9.60
N MET A 34 16.57 -8.24 10.90
CA MET A 34 17.93 -8.26 11.42
C MET A 34 18.71 -9.46 10.85
N ASP A 35 20.02 -9.28 10.64
CA ASP A 35 20.88 -10.36 10.18
C ASP A 35 21.35 -11.25 11.33
N ASP A 36 20.38 -11.80 12.06
CA ASP A 36 20.58 -12.82 13.08
C ASP A 36 19.93 -14.14 12.65
N LYS A 37 20.18 -15.21 13.43
CA LYS A 37 19.68 -16.56 13.15
C LYS A 37 18.14 -16.62 13.13
N ASN A 38 17.48 -15.77 13.91
CA ASN A 38 16.04 -15.80 14.12
C ASN A 38 15.29 -14.79 13.23
N LYS A 39 16.02 -14.00 12.43
CA LYS A 39 15.49 -12.93 11.57
C LYS A 39 14.53 -12.02 12.34
N ILE A 40 14.99 -11.53 13.50
CA ILE A 40 14.18 -10.69 14.39
C ILE A 40 13.79 -9.40 13.67
N CYS A 41 12.55 -8.95 13.88
CA CYS A 41 12.10 -7.65 13.40
C CYS A 41 12.90 -6.53 14.10
N PRO A 42 13.45 -5.54 13.36
CA PRO A 42 14.30 -4.48 13.93
C PRO A 42 13.57 -3.58 14.95
N PHE A 43 12.23 -3.59 14.95
CA PHE A 43 11.43 -2.84 15.90
C PHE A 43 11.13 -3.60 17.20
N VAL A 44 11.45 -4.89 17.28
CA VAL A 44 11.23 -5.70 18.49
C VAL A 44 12.41 -5.52 19.44
N THR A 45 12.09 -5.24 20.70
CA THR A 45 13.04 -5.13 21.81
C THR A 45 12.60 -5.97 22.99
N SER A 46 13.37 -5.98 24.08
CA SER A 46 13.00 -6.62 25.34
C SER A 46 11.64 -6.15 25.86
N ASP A 47 11.30 -4.89 25.58
CA ASP A 47 10.08 -4.24 26.08
C ASP A 47 8.91 -4.38 25.07
N GLY A 48 9.11 -5.18 24.02
CA GLY A 48 8.13 -5.41 22.95
C GLY A 48 8.41 -4.60 21.68
N CYS A 49 7.38 -4.45 20.84
CA CYS A 49 7.47 -3.78 19.55
C CYS A 49 7.42 -2.25 19.71
N LYS A 50 8.50 -1.55 19.35
CA LYS A 50 8.60 -0.09 19.41
C LYS A 50 7.61 0.65 18.52
N VAL A 51 7.12 -0.01 17.45
CA VAL A 51 6.13 0.55 16.52
C VAL A 51 4.75 -0.06 16.71
N TYR A 52 4.44 -0.57 17.90
CA TYR A 52 3.21 -1.36 18.15
C TYR A 52 1.96 -0.64 17.63
N GLN A 53 1.78 0.65 17.93
CA GLN A 53 0.61 1.41 17.48
C GLN A 53 0.57 1.67 15.97
N ASP A 54 1.72 1.63 15.29
CA ASP A 54 1.86 1.85 13.85
C ASP A 54 2.19 0.56 13.08
N ARG A 55 1.93 -0.61 13.68
CA ARG A 55 2.19 -1.91 13.07
C ARG A 55 1.36 -2.12 11.78
N PRO A 56 1.88 -2.85 10.78
CA PRO A 56 1.17 -3.10 9.52
C PRO A 56 0.03 -4.09 9.70
N TRP A 57 -0.84 -4.21 8.69
CA TRP A 57 -1.97 -5.15 8.66
C TRP A 57 -1.56 -6.57 9.09
N SER A 58 -0.44 -7.09 8.56
CA SER A 58 0.05 -8.44 8.89
C SER A 58 0.33 -8.66 10.38
N CYS A 59 0.85 -7.64 11.08
CA CYS A 59 1.10 -7.72 12.51
C CYS A 59 -0.16 -7.46 13.35
N ARG A 60 -1.16 -6.75 12.82
CA ARG A 60 -2.47 -6.53 13.47
C ARG A 60 -3.35 -7.77 13.39
N MET A 61 -3.28 -8.47 12.27
CA MET A 61 -4.08 -9.66 12.05
C MET A 61 -3.57 -10.86 12.84
N TYR A 62 -2.25 -11.03 13.03
CA TYR A 62 -1.72 -12.12 13.85
C TYR A 62 -2.41 -12.20 15.24
N PRO A 63 -2.94 -13.38 15.65
CA PRO A 63 -2.75 -14.70 15.04
C PRO A 63 -3.85 -15.12 14.04
N VAL A 64 -4.81 -14.25 13.74
CA VAL A 64 -5.99 -14.50 12.91
C VAL A 64 -5.67 -14.16 11.45
N PHE A 65 -5.78 -15.13 10.55
CA PHE A 65 -5.50 -14.92 9.13
C PHE A 65 -6.67 -15.35 8.26
N PRO A 66 -7.11 -14.54 7.28
CA PRO A 66 -8.12 -14.99 6.34
C PRO A 66 -7.57 -16.14 5.48
N SER A 67 -8.40 -17.14 5.21
CA SER A 67 -8.03 -18.29 4.37
C SER A 67 -8.08 -18.01 2.87
N SER A 68 -8.74 -16.92 2.48
CA SER A 68 -8.88 -16.44 1.10
C SER A 68 -9.06 -14.92 1.10
N SER A 69 -8.85 -14.27 -0.05
CA SER A 69 -9.05 -12.82 -0.19
C SER A 69 -10.49 -12.38 0.09
N GLY A 70 -11.47 -13.25 -0.10
CA GLY A 70 -12.88 -13.00 0.24
C GLY A 70 -13.25 -13.25 1.70
N GLU A 71 -12.27 -13.53 2.57
CA GLU A 71 -12.46 -13.83 4.00
C GLU A 71 -13.52 -14.91 4.29
N GLU A 72 -13.64 -15.90 3.41
CA GLU A 72 -14.64 -16.99 3.53
C GLU A 72 -14.42 -17.87 4.77
N GLY A 73 -13.23 -17.79 5.37
CA GLY A 73 -12.83 -18.48 6.58
C GLY A 73 -11.58 -17.86 7.20
N PHE A 74 -11.27 -18.26 8.44
CA PHE A 74 -10.12 -17.77 9.18
C PHE A 74 -9.32 -18.93 9.78
N ILE A 75 -8.00 -18.80 9.71
CA ILE A 75 -7.03 -19.71 10.30
C ILE A 75 -6.40 -18.98 11.49
N ILE A 76 -6.40 -19.62 12.66
CA ILE A 76 -5.75 -19.10 13.86
C ILE A 76 -4.40 -19.79 13.99
N LYS A 77 -3.33 -19.00 13.96
CA LYS A 77 -1.98 -19.48 14.22
C LYS A 77 -1.71 -19.48 15.72
N GLU A 78 -2.13 -20.54 16.37
CA GLU A 78 -1.79 -20.79 17.76
C GLU A 78 -0.30 -21.13 17.90
N GLY A 79 0.33 -20.62 18.94
CA GLY A 79 1.71 -20.94 19.27
C GLY A 79 1.88 -21.01 20.78
N ASP A 80 2.64 -22.00 21.25
CA ASP A 80 2.81 -22.30 22.68
C ASP A 80 3.36 -21.12 23.51
N SER A 81 4.04 -20.18 22.83
CA SER A 81 4.63 -18.98 23.42
C SER A 81 3.67 -17.78 23.48
N CYS A 82 2.49 -17.84 22.84
CA CYS A 82 1.52 -16.75 22.87
C CYS A 82 0.74 -16.76 24.20
N LEU A 83 1.13 -15.89 25.14
CA LEU A 83 0.41 -15.76 26.41
C LEU A 83 -1.03 -15.26 26.22
N GLY A 84 -1.30 -14.52 25.15
CA GLY A 84 -2.65 -14.03 24.82
C GLY A 84 -3.66 -15.16 24.58
N CYS A 85 -3.22 -16.33 24.10
CA CYS A 85 -4.08 -17.51 23.95
C CYS A 85 -4.51 -18.12 25.30
N LYS A 86 -3.93 -17.68 26.42
CA LYS A 86 -4.27 -18.13 27.78
C LYS A 86 -5.18 -17.15 28.52
N GLU A 87 -5.53 -16.03 27.89
CA GLU A 87 -6.44 -15.04 28.46
C GLU A 87 -7.89 -15.54 28.46
N GLU A 88 -8.70 -15.10 29.41
CA GLU A 88 -10.11 -15.47 29.50
C GLU A 88 -10.99 -14.75 28.46
N LYS A 89 -10.44 -13.70 27.83
CA LYS A 89 -11.18 -12.86 26.87
C LYS A 89 -11.34 -13.59 25.53
N TRP A 90 -12.59 -13.80 25.15
CA TRP A 90 -12.97 -14.32 23.85
C TRP A 90 -13.16 -13.20 22.84
N TRP A 91 -12.82 -13.49 21.58
CA TRP A 91 -12.95 -12.57 20.46
C TRP A 91 -13.80 -13.19 19.36
N THR A 92 -14.68 -12.39 18.77
CA THR A 92 -15.18 -12.65 17.41
C THR A 92 -14.18 -12.05 16.41
N ILE A 93 -14.21 -12.51 15.15
CA ILE A 93 -13.37 -11.94 14.09
C ILE A 93 -13.64 -10.44 13.92
N GLU A 94 -14.92 -10.04 13.87
CA GLU A 94 -15.31 -8.63 13.81
C GLU A 94 -14.77 -7.83 15.01
N GLY A 95 -14.89 -8.38 16.22
CA GLY A 95 -14.37 -7.77 17.43
C GLY A 95 -12.86 -7.60 17.40
N TRP A 96 -12.14 -8.60 16.87
CA TRP A 96 -10.69 -8.54 16.68
C TRP A 96 -10.31 -7.45 15.67
N LYS A 97 -10.91 -7.44 14.48
CA LYS A 97 -10.63 -6.45 13.43
C LYS A 97 -10.88 -5.02 13.92
N LYS A 98 -11.97 -4.81 14.67
CA LYS A 98 -12.30 -3.51 15.27
C LYS A 98 -11.27 -3.08 16.33
N ASP A 99 -10.91 -3.98 17.24
CA ASP A 99 -9.91 -3.70 18.30
C ASP A 99 -8.52 -3.40 17.70
N GLN A 100 -8.16 -4.15 16.66
CA GLN A 100 -6.89 -4.02 15.97
C GLN A 100 -6.87 -2.84 14.97
N GLY A 101 -8.00 -2.17 14.73
CA GLY A 101 -8.11 -1.02 13.84
C GLY A 101 -7.88 -1.38 12.36
N ILE A 102 -8.42 -2.53 11.93
CA ILE A 102 -8.17 -3.12 10.61
C ILE A 102 -8.95 -2.43 9.48
N ASP A 103 -10.12 -1.86 9.75
CA ASP A 103 -11.05 -1.34 8.73
C ASP A 103 -10.38 -0.42 7.68
N ILE A 104 -9.49 0.48 8.13
CA ILE A 104 -8.78 1.38 7.22
C ILE A 104 -7.77 0.63 6.34
N TYR A 105 -7.16 -0.42 6.86
CA TYR A 105 -6.19 -1.23 6.12
C TYR A 105 -6.89 -2.10 5.09
N ASP A 106 -8.04 -2.71 5.43
CA ASP A 106 -8.83 -3.49 4.49
C ASP A 106 -9.30 -2.62 3.33
N LYS A 107 -9.84 -1.43 3.62
CA LYS A 107 -10.24 -0.47 2.58
C LYS A 107 -9.08 -0.10 1.64
N MET A 108 -7.88 0.11 2.19
CA MET A 108 -6.70 0.42 1.38
C MET A 108 -6.21 -0.80 0.60
N ASN A 109 -6.33 -2.00 1.18
CA ASN A 109 -5.95 -3.26 0.55
C ASN A 109 -6.88 -3.58 -0.63
N GLU A 110 -8.20 -3.41 -0.47
CA GLU A 110 -9.17 -3.56 -1.56
C GLU A 110 -8.79 -2.67 -2.77
N SER A 111 -8.47 -1.40 -2.52
CA SER A 111 -8.06 -0.46 -3.58
C SER A 111 -6.71 -0.84 -4.22
N TYR A 112 -5.81 -1.47 -3.45
CA TYR A 112 -4.52 -1.93 -3.95
C TYR A 112 -4.65 -3.24 -4.73
N GLU A 113 -5.57 -4.12 -4.36
CA GLU A 113 -5.89 -5.36 -5.07
C GLU A 113 -6.47 -5.09 -6.46
N GLU A 114 -7.27 -4.03 -6.63
CA GLU A 114 -7.71 -3.55 -7.95
C GLU A 114 -6.53 -3.24 -8.90
N ILE A 115 -5.34 -3.00 -8.35
CA ILE A 115 -4.11 -2.80 -9.13
C ILE A 115 -3.35 -4.11 -9.28
N THR A 116 -3.03 -4.79 -8.19
CA THR A 116 -2.13 -5.95 -8.23
C THR A 116 -2.77 -7.20 -8.80
N LEU A 117 -4.10 -7.32 -8.71
CA LEU A 117 -4.89 -8.43 -9.26
C LEU A 117 -5.63 -8.03 -10.54
N HIS A 118 -5.30 -6.88 -11.13
CA HIS A 118 -5.95 -6.38 -12.33
C HIS A 118 -5.82 -7.36 -13.51
N ASP A 119 -6.88 -7.45 -14.33
CA ASP A 119 -6.97 -8.30 -15.54
C ASP A 119 -5.78 -8.16 -16.51
N TYR A 120 -5.10 -7.01 -16.45
CA TYR A 120 -3.87 -6.76 -17.19
C TYR A 120 -2.83 -7.85 -16.94
N PHE A 121 -2.62 -8.23 -15.68
CA PHE A 121 -1.65 -9.27 -15.29
C PHE A 121 -2.16 -10.67 -15.55
N LEU A 122 -3.47 -10.92 -15.38
CA LEU A 122 -4.10 -12.21 -15.71
C LEU A 122 -3.97 -12.56 -17.19
N LYS A 123 -3.87 -11.56 -18.07
CA LYS A 123 -3.59 -11.71 -19.50
C LYS A 123 -2.10 -11.92 -19.83
N GLY A 124 -1.24 -12.02 -18.83
CA GLY A 124 0.20 -12.24 -18.97
C GLY A 124 1.02 -11.00 -19.29
N ASN A 125 0.43 -9.80 -19.21
CA ASN A 125 1.17 -8.56 -19.43
C ASN A 125 2.09 -8.24 -18.25
N LYS A 126 3.14 -7.46 -18.52
CA LYS A 126 4.15 -7.08 -17.53
C LYS A 126 4.37 -5.56 -17.55
N LEU A 127 4.63 -4.99 -16.39
CA LEU A 127 5.05 -3.59 -16.29
C LEU A 127 6.47 -3.45 -16.84
N ASP A 128 6.67 -2.44 -17.69
CA ASP A 128 8.01 -1.96 -18.01
C ASP A 128 8.63 -1.24 -16.80
N PRO A 129 9.96 -1.03 -16.77
CA PRO A 129 10.62 -0.39 -15.63
C PRO A 129 10.08 1.00 -15.27
N GLY A 130 9.57 1.75 -16.25
CA GLY A 130 8.95 3.07 -16.02
C GLY A 130 7.63 2.94 -15.26
N LYS A 131 6.76 2.01 -15.68
CA LYS A 131 5.51 1.71 -14.98
C LYS A 131 5.73 1.11 -13.60
N SER A 132 6.74 0.24 -13.42
CA SER A 132 7.12 -0.27 -12.10
C SER A 132 7.54 0.85 -11.16
N LYS A 133 8.35 1.81 -11.65
CA LYS A 133 8.77 2.98 -10.86
C LYS A 133 7.58 3.90 -10.52
N MET A 134 6.65 4.07 -11.46
CA MET A 134 5.41 4.82 -11.26
C MET A 134 4.59 4.22 -10.11
N LEU A 135 4.36 2.90 -10.14
CA LEU A 135 3.66 2.18 -9.07
C LEU A 135 4.40 2.34 -7.74
N TYR A 136 5.72 2.15 -7.75
CA TYR A 136 6.53 2.22 -6.53
C TYR A 136 6.42 3.58 -5.84
N MET A 137 6.55 4.67 -6.61
CA MET A 137 6.43 6.03 -6.12
C MET A 137 5.04 6.27 -5.52
N ALA A 138 3.97 5.96 -6.27
CA ALA A 138 2.60 6.24 -5.85
C ALA A 138 2.14 5.42 -4.64
N CYS A 139 2.64 4.19 -4.46
CA CYS A 139 2.15 3.26 -3.45
C CYS A 139 3.07 3.14 -2.21
N TYR A 140 4.37 3.40 -2.35
CA TYR A 140 5.34 3.23 -1.25
C TYR A 140 6.06 4.52 -0.88
N ASP A 141 6.60 5.27 -1.86
CA ASP A 141 7.32 6.52 -1.60
C ASP A 141 6.40 7.74 -1.66
N LEU A 142 5.46 7.81 -0.71
CA LEU A 142 4.42 8.84 -0.70
C LEU A 142 4.97 10.27 -0.63
N ASP A 143 6.12 10.49 0.00
CA ASP A 143 6.72 11.84 0.03
C ASP A 143 7.29 12.22 -1.34
N GLU A 144 7.89 11.29 -2.08
CA GLU A 144 8.26 11.52 -3.49
C GLU A 144 7.03 11.71 -4.37
N PHE A 145 5.98 10.91 -4.18
CA PHE A 145 4.74 11.10 -4.93
C PHE A 145 4.12 12.48 -4.66
N LYS A 146 4.09 12.91 -3.40
CA LYS A 146 3.62 14.25 -3.02
C LYS A 146 4.45 15.34 -3.71
N ARG A 147 5.79 15.25 -3.69
CA ARG A 147 6.64 16.19 -4.43
C ARG A 147 6.31 16.18 -5.92
N PHE A 148 6.14 15.01 -6.53
CA PHE A 148 5.74 14.89 -7.92
C PHE A 148 4.42 15.63 -8.22
N LEU A 149 3.42 15.54 -7.34
CA LEU A 149 2.15 16.25 -7.54
C LEU A 149 2.29 17.78 -7.41
N PHE A 150 3.02 18.26 -6.40
CA PHE A 150 3.00 19.68 -6.02
C PHE A 150 4.19 20.50 -6.54
N GLU A 151 5.28 19.86 -6.92
CA GLU A 151 6.51 20.51 -7.41
C GLU A 151 6.71 20.34 -8.91
N THR A 152 5.77 19.69 -9.59
CA THR A 152 5.75 19.59 -11.06
C THR A 152 4.47 20.20 -11.64
N ARG A 153 4.31 20.10 -12.96
CA ARG A 153 3.12 20.56 -13.69
C ARG A 153 1.95 19.59 -13.62
N PHE A 154 1.91 18.68 -12.65
CA PHE A 154 0.87 17.66 -12.55
C PHE A 154 -0.54 18.26 -12.62
N PHE A 155 -0.81 19.29 -11.82
CA PHE A 155 -2.11 19.95 -11.78
C PHE A 155 -2.37 20.91 -12.95
N ASP A 156 -1.39 21.14 -13.83
CA ASP A 156 -1.63 21.79 -15.13
C ASP A 156 -2.16 20.78 -16.16
N VAL A 157 -1.82 19.51 -16.00
CA VAL A 157 -2.14 18.42 -16.93
C VAL A 157 -3.45 17.73 -16.55
N TYR A 158 -3.71 17.53 -15.26
CA TYR A 158 -4.89 16.84 -14.76
C TYR A 158 -5.90 17.80 -14.12
N ASP A 159 -7.18 17.57 -14.43
CA ASP A 159 -8.31 18.26 -13.82
C ASP A 159 -8.68 17.57 -12.51
N VAL A 160 -8.23 18.18 -11.40
CA VAL A 160 -8.45 17.68 -10.04
C VAL A 160 -9.15 18.77 -9.25
N GLU A 161 -10.29 18.41 -8.65
CA GLU A 161 -11.06 19.32 -7.83
C GLU A 161 -10.22 19.87 -6.67
N ARG A 162 -10.33 21.18 -6.41
CA ARG A 162 -9.58 21.86 -5.35
C ARG A 162 -9.70 21.17 -3.99
N GLY A 163 -10.89 20.69 -3.62
CA GLY A 163 -11.10 19.98 -2.36
C GLY A 163 -10.31 18.68 -2.26
N ILE A 164 -10.09 17.97 -3.38
CA ILE A 164 -9.22 16.78 -3.42
C ILE A 164 -7.76 17.21 -3.25
N VAL A 165 -7.32 18.27 -3.93
CA VAL A 165 -5.95 18.78 -3.83
C VAL A 165 -5.59 19.15 -2.38
N GLU A 166 -6.50 19.81 -1.67
CA GLU A 166 -6.33 20.19 -0.27
C GLU A 166 -6.20 18.94 0.64
N ARG A 167 -7.09 17.95 0.48
CA ARG A 167 -7.02 16.69 1.25
C ARG A 167 -5.75 15.89 0.98
N VAL A 168 -5.36 15.72 -0.29
CA VAL A 168 -4.14 15.01 -0.70
C VAL A 168 -2.87 15.70 -0.15
N LYS A 169 -2.93 17.01 0.07
CA LYS A 169 -1.81 17.77 0.66
C LYS A 169 -1.64 17.48 2.15
N GLU A 170 -2.71 17.18 2.88
CA GLU A 170 -2.69 17.11 4.35
C GLU A 170 -2.79 15.68 4.88
N ASP A 171 -3.48 14.79 4.17
CA ASP A 171 -3.76 13.42 4.61
C ASP A 171 -3.01 12.38 3.74
N GLY A 172 -2.19 11.56 4.39
CA GLY A 172 -1.40 10.53 3.72
C GLY A 172 -2.23 9.36 3.16
N GLY A 173 -3.40 9.07 3.74
CA GLY A 173 -4.35 8.07 3.23
C GLY A 173 -5.09 8.57 2.00
N GLU A 174 -5.48 9.85 1.97
CA GLU A 174 -6.05 10.49 0.78
C GLU A 174 -5.00 10.57 -0.35
N LEU A 175 -3.74 10.88 -0.01
CA LEU A 175 -2.62 10.85 -0.97
C LEU A 175 -2.39 9.46 -1.56
N LEU A 176 -2.39 8.40 -0.73
CA LEU A 176 -2.26 7.02 -1.20
C LEU A 176 -3.45 6.61 -2.08
N SER A 177 -4.67 6.94 -1.66
CA SER A 177 -5.90 6.67 -2.43
C SER A 177 -5.88 7.38 -3.79
N PHE A 178 -5.36 8.61 -3.84
CA PHE A 178 -5.14 9.34 -5.08
C PHE A 178 -4.07 8.68 -5.95
N GLY A 179 -3.00 8.16 -5.33
CA GLY A 179 -1.98 7.36 -5.99
C GLY A 179 -2.55 6.14 -6.71
N TYR A 180 -3.47 5.41 -6.08
CA TYR A 180 -4.16 4.28 -6.72
C TYR A 180 -4.95 4.69 -7.96
N LYS A 181 -5.72 5.78 -7.89
CA LYS A 181 -6.43 6.33 -9.05
C LYS A 181 -5.46 6.72 -10.17
N TRP A 182 -4.38 7.41 -9.82
CA TRP A 182 -3.38 7.83 -10.80
C TRP A 182 -2.69 6.66 -11.51
N VAL A 183 -2.35 5.61 -10.75
CA VAL A 183 -1.81 4.36 -11.30
C VAL A 183 -2.82 3.69 -12.24
N ARG A 184 -4.06 3.51 -11.81
CA ARG A 184 -5.11 2.86 -12.62
C ARG A 184 -5.33 3.59 -13.96
N PHE A 185 -5.35 4.92 -13.93
CA PHE A 185 -5.46 5.73 -15.16
C PHE A 185 -4.27 5.54 -16.11
N ASN A 186 -3.04 5.58 -15.59
CA ASN A 186 -1.83 5.60 -16.42
C ASN A 186 -1.40 4.20 -16.89
N ILE A 187 -1.59 3.18 -16.07
CA ILE A 187 -1.15 1.81 -16.39
C ILE A 187 -2.24 1.04 -17.12
N PHE A 188 -3.50 1.15 -16.69
CA PHE A 188 -4.61 0.35 -17.22
C PHE A 188 -5.56 1.13 -18.12
N GLY A 189 -5.42 2.45 -18.19
CA GLY A 189 -6.22 3.29 -19.08
C GLY A 189 -7.65 3.54 -18.60
N GLU A 190 -7.93 3.29 -17.33
CA GLU A 190 -9.26 3.49 -16.75
C GLU A 190 -9.62 4.97 -16.60
N ASP A 191 -10.92 5.28 -16.57
CA ASP A 191 -11.44 6.65 -16.41
C ASP A 191 -11.51 7.09 -14.94
N THR A 192 -10.36 7.07 -14.25
CA THR A 192 -10.24 7.43 -12.83
C THR A 192 -9.68 8.84 -12.60
N LEU A 193 -9.15 9.48 -13.65
CA LEU A 193 -8.67 10.87 -13.69
C LEU A 193 -8.99 11.51 -15.04
N ARG A 194 -9.07 12.84 -15.09
CA ARG A 194 -9.38 13.59 -16.32
C ARG A 194 -8.22 14.51 -16.72
N PRO A 195 -7.69 14.41 -17.94
CA PRO A 195 -6.77 15.42 -18.46
C PRO A 195 -7.48 16.76 -18.74
N LYS A 196 -6.77 17.89 -18.59
CA LYS A 196 -7.28 19.23 -18.92
C LYS A 196 -7.29 19.53 -20.42
N ASP A 197 -6.32 18.98 -21.16
CA ASP A 197 -6.16 19.23 -22.60
C ASP A 197 -6.76 18.07 -23.42
N LYS A 198 -7.66 18.41 -24.35
CA LYS A 198 -8.29 17.45 -25.27
C LYS A 198 -7.28 16.82 -26.24
N VAL A 199 -6.20 17.51 -26.59
CA VAL A 199 -5.14 16.96 -27.44
C VAL A 199 -4.36 15.89 -26.66
N PHE A 200 -4.07 16.15 -25.38
CA PHE A 200 -3.41 15.18 -24.52
C PHE A 200 -4.32 13.98 -24.23
N ASP A 201 -5.63 14.21 -24.01
CA ASP A 201 -6.64 13.16 -23.89
C ASP A 201 -6.70 12.28 -25.16
N ASN A 202 -6.71 12.89 -26.35
CA ASN A 202 -6.68 12.16 -27.62
C ASN A 202 -5.40 11.31 -27.79
N ILE A 203 -4.23 11.83 -27.38
CA ILE A 203 -2.95 11.08 -27.44
C ILE A 203 -2.99 9.89 -26.47
N LEU A 204 -3.51 10.09 -25.25
CA LEU A 204 -3.67 9.02 -24.27
C LEU A 204 -4.64 7.95 -24.77
N GLN A 205 -5.77 8.35 -25.37
CA GLN A 205 -6.74 7.43 -25.95
C GLN A 205 -6.19 6.66 -27.15
N ALA A 206 -5.33 7.27 -27.97
CA ALA A 206 -4.67 6.59 -29.08
C ALA A 206 -3.72 5.48 -28.59
N LYS A 207 -2.90 5.78 -27.56
CA LYS A 207 -2.01 4.79 -26.93
C LYS A 207 -2.73 3.66 -26.19
N ARG A 208 -4.01 3.83 -25.84
CA ARG A 208 -4.84 2.79 -25.19
C ARG A 208 -5.41 1.77 -26.18
N LYS A 209 -5.38 2.05 -27.48
CA LYS A 209 -5.94 1.18 -28.53
C LYS A 209 -4.89 0.32 -29.24
N GLU A 210 -3.61 0.56 -28.96
CA GLU A 210 -2.47 -0.26 -29.39
C GLU A 210 -2.15 -1.32 -28.34
#